data_AF-A0A821KR06-F1
#
_entry.id   AF-A0A821KR06-F1
#
_cell.length_a   1.000
_cell.length_b   1.000
_cell.length_c   1.000
_cell.angle_alpha   90.00
_cell.angle_beta   90.00
_cell.angle_gamma   90.00
#
_symmetry.space_group_name_H-M   'P 1'
#
loop_
_entity.id
_entity.type
_entity.pdbx_description
1 polymer ?
#
loop_
_entity_poly.entity_id
_entity_poly.type
_entity_poly.pdbx_seq_one_letter_code
_entity_poly.pdbx_strand_id
1 'polypeptide(L)'
;NYVDCLMNILYILHFIFLYSTMVLTRTSMNTFHSSVYWDTIARYNGTSDSEKEHLLTKTYHILYWINADRYYWNSGDSQNLAEAFFAMGNVASICRICFLLPIIGFVGPLQVNIYSTGQKYKNTLFLIFFYDAK
;
A
#
# COMPACT_ATOMS: atom_id res chain seq x y z
N ASN A 1 -23.32 9.64 0.94
CA ASN A 1 -23.05 8.22 0.67
C ASN A 1 -21.61 7.91 1.14
N TYR A 2 -21.46 7.48 2.39
CA TYR A 2 -20.14 7.37 3.04
C TYR A 2 -19.27 6.25 2.48
N VAL A 3 -19.88 5.15 2.03
CA VAL A 3 -19.16 4.02 1.42
C VAL A 3 -18.62 4.41 0.05
N ASP A 4 -19.32 5.25 -0.72
CA ASP A 4 -18.80 5.83 -1.97
C ASP A 4 -17.62 6.75 -1.75
N CYS A 5 -17.70 7.61 -0.73
CA CYS A 5 -16.59 8.45 -0.35
C CYS A 5 -15.36 7.62 0.05
N LEU A 6 -15.54 6.59 0.90
CA LEU A 6 -14.46 5.71 1.34
C LEU A 6 -13.78 4.98 0.18
N MET A 7 -14.55 4.37 -0.72
CA MET A 7 -13.99 3.67 -1.89
C MET A 7 -13.21 4.61 -2.79
N ASN A 8 -13.75 5.81 -3.06
CA ASN A 8 -13.06 6.81 -3.87
C ASN A 8 -11.74 7.23 -3.23
N ILE A 9 -11.70 7.45 -1.91
CA ILE A 9 -10.47 7.77 -1.19
C ILE A 9 -9.44 6.63 -1.33
N LEU A 10 -9.85 5.37 -1.12
CA LEU A 10 -8.97 4.21 -1.22
C LEU A 10 -8.38 4.06 -2.64
N TYR A 11 -9.20 4.25 -3.67
CA TYR A 11 -8.73 4.17 -5.06
C TYR A 11 -7.84 5.37 -5.47
N ILE A 12 -8.13 6.57 -4.98
CA ILE A 12 -7.27 7.73 -5.19
C ILE A 12 -5.91 7.51 -4.51
N LEU A 13 -5.89 7.01 -3.27
CA LEU A 13 -4.64 6.69 -2.56
C LEU A 13 -3.85 5.62 -3.31
N HIS A 14 -4.51 4.53 -3.74
CA HIS A 14 -3.89 3.52 -4.59
C HIS A 14 -3.21 4.15 -5.82
N PHE A 15 -3.93 5.02 -6.54
CA PHE A 15 -3.40 5.69 -7.72
C PHE A 15 -2.20 6.60 -7.40
N ILE A 16 -2.27 7.37 -6.31
CA ILE A 16 -1.17 8.26 -5.89
C ILE A 16 0.11 7.44 -5.60
N PHE A 17 -0.01 6.34 -4.85
CA PHE A 17 1.14 5.50 -4.52
C PHE A 17 1.69 4.77 -5.74
N LEU A 18 0.83 4.29 -6.64
CA LEU A 18 1.27 3.68 -7.89
C LEU A 18 1.97 4.70 -8.80
N TYR A 19 1.46 5.92 -8.88
CA TYR A 19 2.06 6.99 -9.65
C TYR A 19 3.42 7.41 -9.08
N SER A 20 3.55 7.49 -7.75
CA SER A 20 4.84 7.81 -7.12
C SER A 20 5.89 6.73 -7.41
N THR A 21 5.53 5.44 -7.40
CA THR A 21 6.47 4.35 -7.73
C THR A 21 6.94 4.46 -9.17
N MET A 22 6.03 4.71 -10.11
CA MET A 22 6.38 4.91 -11.53
C MET A 22 7.35 6.08 -11.72
N VAL A 23 7.14 7.20 -11.02
CA VAL A 23 8.04 8.35 -11.08
C VAL A 23 9.42 8.00 -10.51
N LEU A 24 9.49 7.31 -9.37
CA LEU A 24 10.75 6.93 -8.72
C LEU A 24 11.55 5.90 -9.54
N THR A 25 10.87 4.90 -10.11
CA THR A 25 11.49 3.96 -11.04
C THR A 25 11.97 4.68 -12.29
N ARG A 26 11.20 5.62 -12.85
CA ARG A 26 11.62 6.39 -14.04
C ARG A 26 12.83 7.26 -13.76
N THR A 27 12.88 7.97 -12.64
CA THR A 27 14.04 8.81 -12.28
C THR A 27 15.29 7.96 -12.04
N SER A 28 15.13 6.81 -11.40
CA SER A 28 16.23 5.85 -11.17
C SER A 28 16.76 5.29 -12.48
N MET A 29 15.86 4.91 -13.39
CA MET A 29 16.21 4.41 -14.73
C MET A 29 16.90 5.50 -15.58
N ASN A 30 16.39 6.73 -15.57
CA ASN A 30 17.04 7.85 -16.27
C ASN A 30 18.45 8.13 -15.72
N THR A 31 18.64 8.01 -14.39
CA THR A 31 19.95 8.18 -13.76
C THR A 31 20.90 7.05 -14.16
N PHE A 32 20.41 5.81 -14.18
CA PHE A 32 21.16 4.64 -14.62
C PHE A 32 21.57 4.71 -16.09
N HIS A 33 20.74 5.29 -16.97
CA HIS A 33 21.07 5.50 -18.38
C HIS A 33 22.02 6.68 -18.63
N SER A 34 22.24 7.55 -17.64
CA SER A 34 23.08 8.74 -17.81
C SER A 34 24.56 8.35 -17.91
N SER A 35 25.24 8.78 -18.97
CA SER A 35 26.70 8.59 -19.11
C SER A 35 27.48 9.23 -17.97
N VAL A 36 27.00 10.38 -17.48
CA VAL A 36 27.60 11.12 -16.36
C VAL A 36 27.67 10.27 -15.09
N TYR A 37 26.64 9.44 -14.85
CA TYR A 37 26.62 8.53 -13.70
C TYR A 37 27.72 7.48 -13.80
N TRP A 38 27.88 6.84 -14.98
CA TRP A 38 28.92 5.84 -15.20
C TRP A 38 30.34 6.42 -15.17
N ASP A 39 30.53 7.63 -15.71
CA ASP A 39 31.81 8.33 -15.62
C ASP A 39 32.20 8.63 -14.17
N THR A 40 31.21 8.94 -13.33
CA THR A 40 31.42 9.17 -11.89
C THR A 40 31.80 7.86 -11.18
N ILE A 41 31.14 6.75 -11.51
CA ILE A 41 31.47 5.42 -10.96
C ILE A 41 32.86 4.97 -11.41
N ALA A 42 33.25 5.21 -12.66
CA ALA A 42 34.57 4.84 -13.17
C ALA A 42 35.72 5.50 -12.36
N ARG A 43 35.44 6.65 -11.73
CA ARG A 43 36.39 7.41 -10.89
C ARG A 43 36.32 7.05 -9.40
N TYR A 44 35.50 6.08 -9.00
CA TYR A 44 35.23 5.71 -7.60
C TYR A 44 36.49 5.46 -6.75
N ASN A 45 37.51 4.83 -7.32
CA ASN A 45 38.75 4.55 -6.58
C ASN A 45 39.57 5.82 -6.27
N GLY A 46 39.37 6.90 -7.03
CA GLY A 46 40.09 8.17 -6.89
C GLY A 46 39.34 9.25 -6.11
N THR A 47 38.09 9.01 -5.71
CA THR A 47 37.28 9.97 -4.94
C THR A 47 37.56 9.90 -3.44
N SER A 48 37.16 10.95 -2.72
CA SER A 48 37.24 11.00 -1.25
C SER A 48 36.31 9.96 -0.59
N ASP A 49 36.59 9.56 0.65
CA ASP A 49 35.81 8.51 1.32
C ASP A 49 34.35 8.92 1.59
N SER A 50 34.09 10.21 1.83
CA SER A 50 32.72 10.73 1.95
C SER A 50 31.94 10.67 0.64
N GLU A 51 32.59 10.94 -0.49
CA GLU A 51 31.98 10.81 -1.82
C GLU A 51 31.68 9.35 -2.16
N LYS A 52 32.56 8.42 -1.77
CA LYS A 52 32.33 6.98 -1.96
C LYS A 52 31.08 6.51 -1.23
N GLU A 53 30.89 6.91 0.03
CA GLU A 53 29.69 6.57 0.79
C GLU A 53 28.41 7.12 0.14
N HIS A 54 28.47 8.36 -0.35
CA HIS A 54 27.36 8.96 -1.08
C HIS A 54 27.04 8.20 -2.38
N LEU A 55 28.05 7.81 -3.16
CA LEU A 55 27.89 7.06 -4.40
C LEU A 55 27.33 5.65 -4.16
N LEU A 56 27.76 4.98 -3.09
CA LEU A 56 27.23 3.68 -2.69
C LEU A 56 25.75 3.77 -2.35
N THR A 57 25.36 4.74 -1.51
CA THR A 57 23.96 4.96 -1.12
C THR A 57 23.09 5.28 -2.34
N LYS A 58 23.58 6.14 -3.23
CA LYS A 58 22.88 6.49 -4.47
C LYS A 58 22.71 5.28 -5.39
N THR A 59 23.76 4.46 -5.53
CA THR A 59 23.73 3.25 -6.37
C THR A 59 22.78 2.21 -5.81
N TYR A 60 22.79 2.00 -4.49
CA TYR A 60 21.84 1.12 -3.82
C TYR A 60 20.39 1.58 -4.06
N HIS A 61 20.12 2.88 -3.93
CA HIS A 61 18.79 3.44 -4.20
C HIS A 61 18.36 3.25 -5.66
N ILE A 62 19.26 3.46 -6.63
CA ILE A 62 18.96 3.22 -8.06
C ILE A 62 18.64 1.75 -8.31
N LEU A 63 19.47 0.84 -7.79
CA LEU A 63 19.27 -0.59 -7.94
C LEU A 63 17.98 -1.07 -7.27
N TYR A 64 17.64 -0.51 -6.10
CA TYR A 64 16.39 -0.80 -5.41
C TYR A 64 15.16 -0.57 -6.31
N TRP A 65 15.07 0.59 -6.96
CA TRP A 65 13.91 0.95 -7.80
C TRP A 65 13.88 0.29 -9.18
N ILE A 66 15.04 -0.15 -9.68
CA ILE A 66 15.14 -0.88 -10.95
C ILE A 66 14.90 -2.38 -10.73
N ASN A 67 15.25 -2.90 -9.56
CA ASN A 67 15.05 -4.30 -9.23
C ASN A 67 13.56 -4.59 -8.97
N ALA A 68 13.00 -5.49 -9.77
CA ALA A 68 11.62 -5.92 -9.63
C ALA A 68 11.41 -6.98 -8.53
N ASP A 69 12.49 -7.49 -7.92
CA ASP A 69 12.39 -8.51 -6.88
C ASP A 69 11.85 -7.96 -5.56
N ARG A 70 10.66 -8.45 -5.19
CA ARG A 70 9.92 -8.07 -3.98
C ARG A 70 10.65 -8.43 -2.68
N TYR A 71 11.59 -9.38 -2.71
CA TYR A 71 12.32 -9.79 -1.51
C TYR A 71 13.12 -8.64 -0.88
N TYR A 72 13.60 -7.71 -1.71
CA TYR A 72 14.41 -6.57 -1.27
C TYR A 72 13.59 -5.32 -0.96
N TRP A 73 12.27 -5.37 -1.14
CA TRP A 73 11.42 -4.21 -0.92
C TRP A 73 11.28 -3.92 0.56
N ASN A 74 11.27 -2.63 0.90
CA ASN A 74 10.98 -2.20 2.24
C ASN A 74 9.49 -2.43 2.57
N SER A 75 9.18 -2.69 3.84
CA SER A 75 7.79 -2.86 4.30
C SER A 75 6.94 -1.62 4.06
N GLY A 76 7.55 -0.43 4.14
CA GLY A 76 6.92 0.86 3.84
C GLY A 76 6.99 1.28 2.37
N ASP A 77 7.33 0.38 1.44
CA ASP A 77 7.41 0.72 0.03
C ASP A 77 6.07 1.23 -0.52
N SER A 78 6.11 2.24 -1.39
CA SER A 78 4.90 2.84 -1.97
C SER A 78 4.11 1.81 -2.81
N GLN A 79 4.76 0.86 -3.47
CA GLN A 79 4.09 -0.18 -4.23
C GLN A 79 3.33 -1.14 -3.31
N ASN A 80 3.90 -1.50 -2.17
CA ASN A 80 3.23 -2.32 -1.14
C ASN A 80 2.00 -1.59 -0.57
N LEU A 81 2.13 -0.29 -0.29
CA LEU A 81 1.01 0.54 0.15
C LEU A 81 -0.08 0.61 -0.93
N ALA A 82 0.29 0.80 -2.20
CA ALA A 82 -0.66 0.80 -3.31
C ALA A 82 -1.46 -0.50 -3.40
N GLU A 83 -0.80 -1.66 -3.28
CA GLU A 83 -1.45 -2.97 -3.26
C GLU A 83 -2.40 -3.12 -2.06
N ALA A 84 -1.99 -2.64 -0.88
CA ALA A 84 -2.83 -2.65 0.32
C ALA A 84 -4.10 -1.80 0.17
N PHE A 85 -3.98 -0.57 -0.34
CA PHE A 85 -5.15 0.30 -0.58
C PHE A 85 -6.10 -0.27 -1.63
N PHE A 86 -5.56 -0.91 -2.67
CA PHE A 86 -6.37 -1.60 -3.67
C PHE A 86 -7.14 -2.78 -3.06
N ALA A 87 -6.47 -3.62 -2.26
CA ALA A 87 -7.09 -4.74 -1.57
C ALA A 87 -8.20 -4.28 -0.61
N MET A 88 -7.95 -3.23 0.19
CA MET A 88 -8.96 -2.65 1.07
C MET A 88 -10.17 -2.11 0.30
N GLY A 89 -9.94 -1.45 -0.84
CA GLY A 89 -11.00 -0.99 -1.73
C GLY A 89 -11.88 -2.14 -2.23
N ASN A 90 -11.25 -3.26 -2.64
CA ASN A 90 -11.97 -4.44 -3.10
C ASN A 90 -12.81 -5.10 -2.00
N VAL A 91 -12.28 -5.19 -0.78
CA VAL A 91 -13.05 -5.68 0.38
C VAL A 91 -14.28 -4.79 0.63
N ALA A 92 -14.10 -3.47 0.64
CA ALA A 92 -15.20 -2.52 0.79
C ALA A 92 -16.24 -2.63 -0.34
N SER A 93 -15.78 -2.90 -1.57
CA SER A 93 -16.65 -3.10 -2.73
C SER A 93 -17.52 -4.35 -2.59
N ILE A 94 -16.97 -5.46 -2.09
CA ILE A 94 -17.75 -6.68 -1.83
C ILE A 94 -18.78 -6.44 -0.73
N CYS A 95 -18.41 -5.72 0.33
CA CYS A 95 -19.33 -5.37 1.42
C CYS A 95 -20.56 -4.57 0.95
N ARG A 96 -20.52 -3.90 -0.21
CA ARG A 96 -21.71 -3.25 -0.77
C ARG A 96 -22.80 -4.19 -1.22
N ILE A 97 -22.45 -5.42 -1.59
CA ILE A 97 -23.44 -6.41 -2.02
C ILE A 97 -24.42 -6.67 -0.87
N CYS A 98 -23.99 -6.48 0.39
CA CYS A 98 -24.84 -6.55 1.57
C CYS A 98 -25.98 -5.52 1.59
N PHE A 99 -25.89 -4.42 0.84
CA PHE A 99 -27.00 -3.46 0.69
C PHE A 99 -28.10 -3.96 -0.24
N LEU A 100 -27.83 -4.95 -1.09
CA LEU A 100 -28.81 -5.54 -2.01
C LEU A 100 -29.56 -6.73 -1.38
N LEU A 101 -29.00 -7.32 -0.32
CA LEU A 101 -29.57 -8.46 0.39
C LEU A 101 -31.00 -8.25 0.96
N PRO A 102 -31.42 -7.05 1.44
CA PRO A 102 -32.78 -6.86 1.96
C PRO A 102 -33.87 -7.02 0.91
N ILE A 103 -33.53 -6.85 -0.37
CA ILE A 103 -34.47 -6.91 -1.50
C ILE A 103 -34.82 -8.37 -1.84
N ILE A 104 -33.94 -9.31 -1.51
CA ILE A 104 -34.13 -10.74 -1.77
C ILE A 104 -34.94 -11.35 -0.63
N GLY A 105 -36.17 -11.77 -0.91
CA GLY A 105 -37.12 -12.24 0.10
C GLY A 105 -36.63 -13.38 1.02
N PHE A 106 -35.70 -14.21 0.55
CA PHE A 106 -35.09 -15.28 1.35
C PHE A 106 -33.91 -14.80 2.22
N VAL A 107 -33.19 -13.76 1.80
CA VAL A 107 -31.93 -13.33 2.45
C VAL A 107 -32.12 -12.10 3.34
N GLY A 108 -33.20 -11.34 3.16
CA GLY A 108 -33.56 -10.21 4.02
C GLY A 108 -33.70 -10.56 5.51
N PRO A 109 -34.48 -11.60 5.89
CA PRO A 109 -34.60 -12.03 7.29
C PRO A 109 -33.26 -12.51 7.88
N LEU A 110 -32.42 -13.16 7.06
CA LEU A 110 -31.09 -13.61 7.46
C LEU A 110 -30.17 -12.42 7.80
N GLN A 111 -30.21 -11.36 7.00
CA GLN A 111 -29.42 -10.15 7.24
C GLN A 111 -29.78 -9.47 8.57
N VAL A 112 -31.07 -9.40 8.92
CA VAL A 112 -31.53 -8.84 10.20
C VAL A 112 -31.03 -9.66 11.38
N ASN A 113 -31.05 -10.99 11.27
CA ASN A 113 -30.52 -11.88 12.30
C ASN A 113 -29.00 -11.73 12.48
N ILE A 114 -28.24 -11.63 11.38
CA ILE A 114 -26.79 -11.37 11.42
C ILE A 114 -26.50 -10.02 12.09
N TYR A 115 -27.25 -8.97 11.76
CA TYR A 115 -27.09 -7.66 12.37
C TYR A 115 -27.37 -7.69 13.89
N SER A 116 -28.50 -8.26 14.30
CA SER A 116 -28.88 -8.40 15.71
C SER A 116 -27.85 -9.20 16.51
N THR A 117 -27.34 -10.28 15.91
CA THR A 117 -26.32 -11.14 16.51
C THR A 117 -24.97 -10.43 16.61
N GLY A 118 -24.54 -9.77 15.54
CA GLY A 118 -23.31 -8.96 15.52
C GLY A 118 -23.33 -7.82 16.54
N GLN A 119 -24.48 -7.18 16.75
CA GLN A 119 -24.62 -6.12 17.76
C GLN A 119 -24.45 -6.64 19.20
N LYS A 120 -24.94 -7.85 19.48
CA LYS A 120 -24.69 -8.52 20.78
C LYS A 120 -23.20 -8.76 21.00
N TYR A 121 -22.50 -9.28 19.99
CA TYR A 121 -21.06 -9.54 20.08
C TYR A 121 -20.19 -8.29 20.03
N LYS A 122 -20.66 -7.18 19.45
CA LYS A 122 -19.96 -5.90 19.46
C LYS A 122 -19.73 -5.40 20.89
N ASN A 123 -20.73 -5.57 21.76
CA ASN A 123 -20.61 -5.24 23.18
C ASN A 123 -19.67 -6.19 23.92
N THR A 124 -19.63 -7.48 23.55
CA THR A 124 -18.73 -8.47 24.15
C THR A 124 -17.28 -8.30 23.71
N LEU A 125 -17.01 -7.99 22.43
CA LEU A 125 -15.66 -7.68 21.94
C LEU A 125 -15.12 -6.39 22.56
N PHE A 126 -15.96 -5.36 22.72
CA PHE A 126 -15.57 -4.14 23.42
C PHE A 126 -15.23 -4.43 24.89
N LEU A 127 -15.98 -5.32 25.55
CA LEU A 127 -15.64 -5.79 26.89
C LEU A 127 -14.33 -6.58 26.92
N ILE A 128 -14.06 -7.47 25.96
CA ILE A 128 -12.82 -8.27 25.94
C ILE A 128 -11.59 -7.41 25.69
N PHE A 129 -11.63 -6.48 24.71
CA PHE A 129 -10.49 -5.62 24.39
C PHE A 129 -10.21 -4.53 25.45
N PHE A 130 -11.22 -4.11 26.23
CA PHE A 130 -11.03 -3.11 27.31
C PHE A 130 -10.92 -3.70 28.72
N TYR A 131 -11.22 -4.99 28.92
CA TYR A 131 -11.02 -5.67 30.20
C TYR A 131 -9.62 -6.29 30.32
N ASP A 132 -8.97 -6.61 29.20
CA ASP A 132 -7.59 -7.14 29.15
C ASP A 132 -6.50 -6.03 29.07
N ALA A 133 -6.91 -4.77 29.23
CA ALA A 133 -6.03 -3.59 29.29
C ALA A 133 -5.82 -3.07 30.73
N LYS A 134 -5.88 -3.97 31.72
CA LYS A 134 -5.52 -3.69 33.13
C LYS A 134 -4.39 -4.59 33.59
#